data_AF-A0A1H1R9H6-F1
#
_entry.id   AF-A0A1H1R9H6-F1
#
_cell.length_a   1.000
_cell.length_b   1.000
_cell.length_c   1.000
_cell.angle_alpha   90.00
_cell.angle_beta   90.00
_cell.angle_gamma   90.00
#
_symmetry.space_group_name_H-M   'P 1'
#
loop_
_entity.id
_entity.type
_entity.pdbx_description
1 polymer ?
#
loop_
_entity_poly.entity_id
_entity_poly.type
_entity_poly.pdbx_seq_one_letter_code
_entity_poly.pdbx_strand_id
1 'polypeptide(L)'
;MTQAQVAVDVYTRLGQHGTHVCDPLARDELRAWGEVSWDVTPEEHRLAGEAAGTSVVLAFDGEPVGVVVPNDYVAAAGLRKAAALCRGLGPAEITDDDVDRICQRDSLALLGLGVPRDGAAAPERTVAS
;
A
#
# COMPACT_ATOMS: atom_id res chain seq x y z
N MET A 1 11.35 -18.57 -25.69
CA MET A 1 11.00 -18.06 -24.35
C MET A 1 9.49 -17.91 -24.33
N THR A 2 8.80 -18.70 -23.51
CA THR A 2 7.34 -18.62 -23.35
C THR A 2 7.02 -17.40 -22.51
N GLN A 3 6.18 -16.51 -23.01
CA GLN A 3 5.74 -15.34 -22.27
C GLN A 3 4.84 -15.83 -21.13
N ALA A 4 5.25 -15.65 -19.87
CA ALA A 4 4.41 -15.97 -18.73
C ALA A 4 3.27 -14.93 -18.67
N GLN A 5 2.02 -15.39 -18.70
CA GLN A 5 0.88 -14.55 -18.39
C GLN A 5 0.81 -14.37 -16.87
N VAL A 6 0.74 -13.12 -16.42
CA VAL A 6 0.55 -12.76 -15.02
C VAL A 6 -0.76 -11.99 -14.91
N ALA A 7 -1.68 -12.48 -14.09
CA ALA A 7 -2.85 -11.72 -13.69
C ALA A 7 -2.45 -10.74 -12.57
N VAL A 8 -2.87 -9.49 -12.70
CA VAL A 8 -2.64 -8.44 -11.72
C VAL A 8 -3.98 -7.93 -11.23
N ASP A 9 -4.21 -7.99 -9.92
CA ASP A 9 -5.32 -7.27 -9.29
C ASP A 9 -4.96 -5.79 -9.22
N VAL A 10 -5.64 -4.97 -10.02
CA VAL A 10 -5.37 -3.54 -10.15
C VAL A 10 -6.17 -2.68 -9.18
N TYR A 11 -7.04 -3.29 -8.36
CA TYR A 11 -7.91 -2.54 -7.47
C TYR A 11 -8.23 -3.31 -6.20
N THR A 12 -7.42 -3.08 -5.18
CA THR A 12 -7.66 -3.65 -3.86
C THR A 12 -7.22 -2.70 -2.75
N ARG A 13 -7.74 -2.90 -1.54
CA ARG A 13 -7.54 -2.00 -0.40
C ARG A 13 -7.27 -2.79 0.87
N LEU A 14 -6.54 -2.15 1.78
CA LEU A 14 -6.41 -2.55 3.18
C LEU A 14 -6.99 -1.44 4.05
N GLY A 15 -7.64 -1.80 5.14
CA GLY A 15 -8.28 -0.84 6.04
C GLY A 15 -8.60 -1.49 7.37
N GLN A 16 -8.67 -0.67 8.41
CA GLN A 16 -9.02 -1.10 9.76
C GLN A 16 -10.31 -0.41 10.17
N HIS A 17 -11.24 -1.17 10.73
CA HIS A 17 -12.48 -0.62 11.25
C HIS A 17 -12.21 0.22 12.50
N GLY A 18 -12.91 1.33 12.65
CA GLY A 18 -12.70 2.29 13.75
C GLY A 18 -11.46 3.19 13.58
N THR A 19 -10.54 2.87 12.68
CA THR A 19 -9.36 3.70 12.36
C THR A 19 -9.45 4.32 10.98
N HIS A 20 -9.59 3.49 9.95
CA HIS A 20 -9.64 3.91 8.54
C HIS A 20 -11.07 3.92 8.00
N VAL A 21 -11.96 3.08 8.55
CA VAL A 21 -13.35 2.93 8.11
C VAL A 21 -14.25 3.18 9.31
N CYS A 22 -15.23 4.06 9.16
CA CYS A 22 -16.15 4.39 10.24
C CYS A 22 -17.36 3.44 10.32
N ASP A 23 -17.96 3.35 11.51
CA ASP A 23 -19.12 2.49 11.79
C ASP A 23 -20.32 2.70 10.85
N PRO A 24 -20.70 3.94 10.44
CA PRO A 24 -21.73 4.12 9.42
C PRO A 24 -21.47 3.36 8.12
N LEU A 25 -20.26 3.47 7.55
CA LEU A 25 -19.93 2.80 6.29
C LEU A 25 -19.89 1.28 6.46
N ALA A 26 -19.23 0.79 7.50
CA ALA A 26 -19.15 -0.65 7.75
C ALA A 26 -20.53 -1.29 7.95
N ARG A 27 -21.49 -0.57 8.56
CA ARG A 27 -22.88 -1.03 8.69
C ARG A 27 -23.61 -1.07 7.34
N ASP A 28 -23.40 -0.07 6.49
CA ASP A 28 -24.00 -0.05 5.16
C ASP A 28 -23.46 -1.19 4.27
N GLU A 29 -22.17 -1.49 4.36
CA GLU A 29 -21.55 -2.62 3.67
C GLU A 29 -22.06 -3.96 4.20
N LEU A 30 -22.13 -4.14 5.53
CA LEU A 30 -22.73 -5.32 6.14
C LEU A 30 -24.18 -5.51 5.69
N ARG A 31 -24.96 -4.43 5.62
CA ARG A 31 -26.35 -4.46 5.14
C ARG A 31 -26.43 -4.83 3.65
N ALA A 32 -25.51 -4.34 2.83
CA ALA A 32 -25.52 -4.56 1.38
C ALA A 32 -25.03 -5.97 1.00
N TRP A 33 -24.02 -6.50 1.70
CA TRP A 33 -23.28 -7.69 1.31
C TRP A 33 -23.38 -8.85 2.31
N GLY A 34 -23.94 -8.63 3.50
CA GLY A 34 -24.10 -9.67 4.53
C GLY A 34 -22.83 -9.93 5.34
N GLU A 35 -21.68 -9.42 4.89
CA GLU A 35 -20.40 -9.48 5.58
C GLU A 35 -19.58 -8.21 5.28
N VAL A 36 -18.56 -7.98 6.11
CA VAL A 36 -17.56 -6.92 5.93
C VAL A 36 -16.19 -7.55 6.10
N SER A 37 -15.25 -7.18 5.21
CA SER A 37 -13.88 -7.72 5.20
C SER A 37 -12.84 -6.64 5.53
N TRP A 38 -13.13 -5.79 6.51
CA TRP A 38 -12.14 -4.92 7.13
C TRP A 38 -11.31 -5.67 8.16
N ASP A 39 -10.21 -5.05 8.61
CA ASP A 39 -9.30 -5.61 9.62
C ASP A 39 -8.50 -6.84 9.16
N VAL A 40 -8.44 -7.07 7.85
CA VAL A 40 -7.59 -8.08 7.24
C VAL A 40 -6.13 -7.63 7.33
N THR A 41 -5.26 -8.52 7.80
CA THR A 41 -3.82 -8.27 7.85
C THR A 41 -3.22 -8.22 6.44
N PRO A 42 -2.07 -7.55 6.24
CA PRO A 42 -1.38 -7.57 4.93
C PRO A 42 -1.09 -8.97 4.39
N GLU A 43 -0.87 -9.95 5.27
CA GLU A 43 -0.61 -11.33 4.87
C GLU A 43 -1.89 -12.07 4.45
N GLU A 44 -2.98 -11.91 5.18
CA GLU A 44 -4.28 -12.46 4.78
C GLU A 44 -4.76 -11.86 3.45
N HIS A 45 -4.53 -10.56 3.25
CA HIS A 45 -4.80 -9.88 1.97
C HIS A 45 -3.95 -10.44 0.83
N ARG A 46 -2.65 -10.69 1.08
CA ARG A 46 -1.76 -11.34 0.11
C ARG A 46 -2.27 -12.74 -0.27
N LEU A 47 -2.71 -13.52 0.71
CA LEU A 47 -3.25 -14.87 0.50
C LEU A 47 -4.56 -14.83 -0.29
N ALA A 48 -5.47 -13.91 0.05
CA ALA A 48 -6.73 -13.71 -0.69
C ALA A 48 -6.49 -13.33 -2.17
N GLY A 49 -5.40 -12.61 -2.44
CA GLY A 49 -4.98 -12.22 -3.78
C GLY A 49 -4.23 -13.29 -4.57
N GLU A 50 -3.93 -14.48 -4.05
CA GLU A 50 -3.00 -15.45 -4.68
C GLU A 50 -3.37 -15.83 -6.12
N ALA A 51 -4.67 -15.86 -6.45
CA ALA A 51 -5.13 -16.13 -7.81
C ALA A 51 -4.69 -15.05 -8.82
N ALA A 52 -4.54 -13.80 -8.37
CA ALA A 52 -3.85 -12.75 -9.09
C ALA A 52 -2.38 -12.80 -8.68
N GLY A 53 -1.48 -13.24 -9.56
CA GLY A 53 -0.05 -13.40 -9.24
C GLY A 53 0.61 -12.18 -8.59
N THR A 54 0.02 -10.97 -8.70
CA THR A 54 0.26 -9.86 -7.79
C THR A 54 -0.94 -8.89 -7.71
N SER A 55 -0.84 -7.88 -6.84
CA SER A 55 -1.88 -6.87 -6.60
C SER A 55 -1.31 -5.46 -6.40
N VAL A 56 -2.12 -4.45 -6.71
CA VAL A 56 -1.90 -3.02 -6.43
C VAL A 56 -2.82 -2.62 -5.28
N VAL A 57 -2.25 -2.41 -4.10
CA VAL A 57 -2.99 -1.93 -2.93
C VAL A 57 -3.08 -0.41 -2.97
N LEU A 58 -4.29 0.13 -2.85
CA LEU A 58 -4.57 1.55 -2.97
C LEU A 58 -4.93 2.17 -1.62
N ALA A 59 -4.33 3.33 -1.34
CA ALA A 59 -4.85 4.26 -0.36
C ALA A 59 -6.21 4.81 -0.84
N PHE A 60 -7.02 5.32 0.08
CA PHE A 60 -8.34 5.81 -0.26
C PHE A 60 -8.73 6.98 0.61
N ASP A 61 -8.98 8.13 -0.02
CA ASP A 61 -9.51 9.32 0.63
C ASP A 61 -10.97 9.50 0.20
N GLY A 62 -11.86 8.97 1.04
CA GLY A 62 -13.31 9.05 0.92
C GLY A 62 -13.90 9.57 2.22
N GLU A 63 -13.30 10.60 2.82
CA GLU A 63 -13.78 11.20 4.07
C GLU A 63 -15.30 11.46 4.10
N PRO A 64 -15.95 11.99 3.02
CA PRO A 64 -17.39 12.24 3.03
C PRO A 64 -18.26 10.97 3.19
N VAL A 65 -17.72 9.81 2.83
CA VAL A 65 -18.38 8.51 2.97
C VAL A 65 -17.79 7.70 4.13
N GLY A 66 -16.89 8.30 4.93
CA GLY A 66 -16.42 7.72 6.17
C GLY A 66 -15.25 6.74 6.05
N VAL A 67 -14.41 6.90 5.02
CA VAL A 67 -13.21 6.08 4.84
C VAL A 67 -11.99 6.91 4.47
N VAL A 68 -10.93 6.78 5.25
CA VAL A 68 -9.63 7.35 4.97
C VAL A 68 -8.55 6.31 5.27
N VAL A 69 -7.93 5.78 4.22
CA VAL A 69 -6.77 4.90 4.28
C VAL A 69 -5.56 5.71 3.80
N PRO A 70 -4.61 6.06 4.69
CA PRO A 70 -3.49 6.92 4.33
C PRO A 70 -2.43 6.17 3.50
N ASN A 71 -1.67 6.92 2.69
CA ASN A 71 -0.58 6.38 1.87
C ASN A 71 0.47 5.65 2.72
N ASP A 72 0.82 6.16 3.90
CA ASP A 72 1.86 5.57 4.75
C ASP A 72 1.46 4.17 5.24
N TYR A 73 0.17 3.96 5.52
CA TYR A 73 -0.35 2.65 5.90
C TYR A 73 -0.19 1.62 4.78
N VAL A 74 -0.53 2.01 3.54
CA VAL A 74 -0.40 1.16 2.35
C VAL A 74 1.07 0.94 1.96
N ALA A 75 1.89 1.98 2.06
CA ALA A 75 3.33 1.90 1.80
C ALA A 75 4.02 0.92 2.74
N ALA A 76 3.66 0.94 4.03
CA ALA A 76 4.18 -0.02 5.00
C ALA A 76 3.81 -1.47 4.67
N ALA A 77 2.58 -1.72 4.24
CA ALA A 77 2.16 -3.05 3.78
C ALA A 77 2.96 -3.51 2.54
N GLY A 78 3.13 -2.62 1.55
CA GLY A 78 3.92 -2.90 0.35
C GLY A 78 5.39 -3.19 0.65
N LEU A 79 6.00 -2.44 1.57
CA LEU A 79 7.40 -2.63 1.95
C LEU A 79 7.61 -3.95 2.71
N ARG A 80 6.68 -4.34 3.60
CA ARG A 80 6.72 -5.67 4.25
C ARG A 80 6.67 -6.81 3.23
N LYS A 81 5.84 -6.68 2.18
CA LYS A 81 5.79 -7.65 1.07
C LYS A 81 7.13 -7.72 0.32
N ALA A 82 7.72 -6.57 0.00
CA ALA A 82 9.03 -6.53 -0.66
C ALA A 82 10.13 -7.17 0.20
N ALA A 83 10.15 -6.89 1.50
CA ALA A 83 11.07 -7.50 2.45
C ALA A 83 10.92 -9.03 2.51
N ALA A 84 9.69 -9.54 2.56
CA ALA A 84 9.43 -10.99 2.53
C ALA A 84 9.95 -11.67 1.26
N LEU A 85 9.74 -11.05 0.09
CA LEU A 85 10.28 -11.54 -1.18
C LEU A 85 11.81 -11.56 -1.16
N CYS A 86 12.44 -10.49 -0.70
CA CYS A 86 13.88 -10.42 -0.57
C CYS A 86 14.43 -11.48 0.39
N ARG A 87 13.79 -11.73 1.55
CA ARG A 87 14.19 -12.82 2.47
C ARG A 87 14.19 -14.18 1.78
N GLY A 88 13.18 -14.45 0.95
CA GLY A 88 13.08 -15.69 0.18
C GLY A 88 14.14 -15.87 -0.92
N LEU A 89 14.76 -14.78 -1.38
CA LEU A 89 15.79 -14.80 -2.43
C LEU A 89 17.22 -14.90 -1.88
N GLY A 90 17.43 -14.70 -0.57
CA GLY A 90 18.73 -14.80 0.10
C GLY A 90 19.73 -13.63 0.03
N PRO A 91 19.50 -12.45 -0.58
CA PRO A 91 20.53 -11.41 -0.67
C PRO A 91 20.88 -10.65 0.62
N ALA A 92 20.07 -10.68 1.68
CA ALA A 92 20.41 -10.18 3.02
C ALA A 92 19.29 -10.51 4.02
N GLU A 93 19.62 -10.55 5.32
CA GLU A 93 18.63 -10.58 6.40
C GLU A 93 18.00 -9.18 6.52
N ILE A 94 16.84 -8.96 5.90
CA ILE A 94 16.04 -7.74 6.08
C ILE A 94 15.15 -7.96 7.30
N THR A 95 15.26 -7.14 8.34
CA THR A 95 14.41 -7.26 9.54
C THR A 95 13.12 -6.43 9.41
N ASP A 96 12.13 -6.69 10.26
CA ASP A 96 10.94 -5.82 10.31
C ASP A 96 11.30 -4.41 10.84
N ASP A 97 12.35 -4.29 11.67
CA ASP A 97 12.90 -3.00 12.09
C ASP A 97 13.46 -2.18 10.91
N ASP A 98 14.04 -2.84 9.90
CA ASP A 98 14.53 -2.17 8.69
C ASP A 98 13.38 -1.62 7.85
N VAL A 99 12.28 -2.38 7.76
CA VAL A 99 11.04 -1.94 7.11
C VAL A 99 10.48 -0.72 7.84
N ASP A 100 10.31 -0.82 9.17
CA ASP A 100 9.76 0.27 9.97
C ASP A 100 10.63 1.53 9.89
N ARG A 101 11.97 1.39 9.87
CA ARG A 101 12.90 2.51 9.66
C ARG A 101 12.71 3.19 8.31
N ILE A 102 12.40 2.45 7.24
CA ILE A 102 12.12 3.03 5.91
C ILE A 102 10.74 3.68 5.89
N CYS A 103 9.73 3.07 6.52
CA CYS A 103 8.38 3.65 6.63
C CYS A 103 8.36 4.97 7.39
N GLN A 104 9.28 5.16 8.35
CA GLN A 104 9.45 6.42 9.09
C GLN A 104 10.15 7.51 8.26
N ARG A 105 10.73 7.18 7.10
CA ARG A 105 11.30 8.16 6.18
C ARG A 105 10.18 8.72 5.31
N ASP A 106 10.39 9.94 4.78
CA ASP A 106 9.51 10.50 3.77
C ASP A 106 9.58 9.62 2.51
N SER A 107 8.62 8.70 2.40
CA SER A 107 8.54 7.67 1.37
C SER A 107 8.37 8.29 -0.03
N LEU A 108 7.70 9.45 -0.11
CA LEU A 108 7.60 10.23 -1.34
C LEU A 108 8.96 10.85 -1.69
N ALA A 109 9.69 11.41 -0.73
CA ALA A 109 11.04 11.92 -0.97
C ALA A 109 12.01 10.81 -1.42
N LEU A 110 11.93 9.61 -0.84
CA LEU A 110 12.73 8.45 -1.25
C LEU A 110 12.47 8.02 -2.70
N LEU A 111 11.23 8.19 -3.16
CA LEU A 111 10.83 7.93 -4.55
C LEU A 111 11.06 9.13 -5.48
N GLY A 112 11.58 10.25 -4.96
CA GLY A 112 11.75 11.50 -5.72
C GLY A 112 10.43 12.21 -6.07
N LEU A 113 9.36 11.85 -5.38
CA LEU A 113 7.99 12.36 -5.56
C LEU A 113 7.55 13.31 -4.42
N GLY A 114 8.42 13.55 -3.45
CA GLY A 114 8.15 14.46 -2.34
C GLY A 114 7.99 15.90 -2.82
N VAL A 115 7.00 16.60 -2.29
CA VAL A 115 6.90 18.05 -2.47
C VAL A 115 7.94 18.71 -1.56
N PRO A 116 8.80 19.62 -2.07
CA PRO A 116 9.73 20.35 -1.22
C PRO A 116 8.95 21.06 -0.12
N ARG A 117 9.20 20.69 1.14
CA ARG A 117 8.69 21.45 2.28
C ARG A 117 9.54 22.72 2.37
N ASP A 118 8.89 23.84 2.11
CA ASP A 118 9.37 25.22 2.18
C ASP A 118 10.43 25.65 1.16
N GLY A 119 9.95 26.14 0.01
CA GLY A 119 10.63 27.17 -0.79
C GLY A 119 11.94 26.81 -1.51
N ALA A 120 12.46 25.60 -1.36
CA ALA A 120 13.60 25.15 -2.15
C ALA A 120 13.15 24.88 -3.59
N ALA A 121 13.55 25.76 -4.51
CA ALA A 121 13.28 25.66 -5.93
C ALA A 121 13.67 24.26 -6.45
N ALA A 122 12.75 23.64 -7.19
CA ALA A 122 13.01 22.38 -7.87
C ALA A 122 14.27 22.50 -8.75
N PRO A 123 15.18 21.51 -8.77
CA PRO A 123 16.33 21.56 -9.66
C PRO A 123 15.85 21.64 -11.11
N GLU A 124 16.29 22.67 -11.83
CA GLU A 124 15.99 22.85 -13.25
C GLU A 124 16.38 21.58 -14.02
N ARG A 125 15.39 20.98 -14.67
CA ARG A 125 15.64 19.93 -15.65
C ARG A 125 16.29 20.58 -16.86
N THR A 126 17.61 20.49 -16.96
CA THR A 126 18.33 20.73 -18.21
C THR A 126 17.92 19.64 -19.19
N VAL A 127 16.98 19.97 -20.08
CA VAL A 127 16.72 19.17 -21.27
C VAL A 127 17.82 19.50 -22.25
N ALA A 128 18.76 18.57 -22.44
CA ALA A 128 19.74 18.68 -23.51
C ALA A 128 19.00 18.72 -24.85
N SER A 129 19.21 19.81 -25.61
CA SER A 129 18.80 19.92 -27.02
C SER A 129 19.80 19.22 -27.92
#